data_AF-A0A392S6E1-F1
#
_entry.id   AF-A0A392S6E1-F1
#
_cell.length_a   1.000
_cell.length_b   1.000
_cell.length_c   1.000
_cell.angle_alpha   90.00
_cell.angle_beta   90.00
_cell.angle_gamma   90.00
#
_symmetry.space_group_name_H-M   'P 1'
#
loop_
_entity.id
_entity.type
_entity.pdbx_description
1 polymer ?
#
loop_
_entity_poly.entity_id
_entity_poly.type
_entity_poly.pdbx_seq_one_letter_code
_entity_poly.pdbx_strand_id
1 'polypeptide(L)' 'MYLTVLDESMGCVLGQHDETGRKEHAIYFLSKKFTDCETRYTLLERTCCALAWAARRLRQYM' A
#
# COMPACT_ATOMS: atom_id res chain seq x y z
N MET A 1 -4.18 -2.79 -7.16
CA MET A 1 -3.36 -2.45 -5.97
C MET A 1 -3.91 -3.18 -4.77
N TYR A 2 -3.05 -3.85 -4.01
CA TYR A 2 -3.39 -4.56 -2.77
C TYR A 2 -2.65 -3.91 -1.61
N LEU A 3 -3.32 -3.64 -0.50
CA LEU A 3 -2.77 -3.01 0.70
C LEU A 3 -3.02 -3.91 1.91
N THR A 4 -2.00 -4.10 2.74
CA THR A 4 -2.07 -4.80 4.02
C THR A 4 -1.58 -3.87 5.11
N VAL A 5 -2.33 -3.77 6.20
CA VAL A 5 -1.99 -2.94 7.36
C VAL A 5 -1.97 -3.84 8.58
N LEU A 6 -0.85 -3.81 9.29
CA LEU A 6 -0.60 -4.51 10.54
C LEU A 6 -0.38 -3.49 11.65
N ASP A 7 -0.21 -3.95 12.88
CA ASP A 7 -0.05 -3.03 14.01
C ASP A 7 1.19 -2.14 13.92
N GLU A 8 2.30 -2.73 13.46
CA GLU A 8 3.62 -2.09 13.45
C GLU A 8 4.10 -1.72 12.04
N SER A 9 3.38 -2.15 11.00
CA SER A 9 3.82 -1.94 9.62
C SER A 9 2.69 -2.03 8.61
N MET A 10 2.98 -1.61 7.39
CA MET A 10 2.12 -1.73 6.24
C MET A 10 2.90 -2.26 5.05
N GLY A 11 2.19 -2.97 4.17
CA GLY A 11 2.68 -3.47 2.90
C GLY A 11 1.70 -3.14 1.79
N CYS A 12 2.20 -2.90 0.59
CA CYS A 12 1.39 -2.66 -0.59
C CYS A 12 2.02 -3.31 -1.82
N VAL A 13 1.19 -3.87 -2.69
CA VAL A 13 1.58 -4.40 -3.99
C VAL A 13 0.79 -3.69 -5.08
N LEU A 14 1.50 -3.12 -6.05
CA LEU A 14 0.88 -2.62 -7.27
C LEU A 14 0.95 -3.74 -8.31
N GLY A 15 -0.21 -4.22 -8.71
CA GLY A 15 -0.38 -5.09 -9.87
C GLY A 15 -0.89 -4.30 -11.07
N GLN A 16 -0.46 -4.69 -12.26
CA GLN A 16 -1.01 -4.25 -13.54
C GLN A 16 -1.49 -5.49 -14.31
N HIS A 17 -2.58 -5.34 -15.05
CA HIS A 17 -3.04 -6.39 -15.96
C HIS A 17 -2.21 -6.37 -17.24
N ASP A 18 -2.00 -7.55 -17.82
CA ASP A 18 -1.48 -7.66 -19.17
C ASP A 18 -2.44 -7.02 -20.20
N GLU A 19 -1.97 -6.79 -21.43
CA GLU A 19 -2.77 -6.17 -22.49
C GLU A 19 -4.09 -6.92 -22.76
N THR A 20 -4.13 -8.22 -22.43
CA THR A 20 -5.32 -9.06 -22.60
C THR A 20 -6.28 -9.03 -21.40
N GLY A 21 -5.89 -8.40 -20.29
CA GLY A 21 -6.67 -8.30 -19.06
C GLY A 21 -6.84 -9.62 -18.30
N ARG A 22 -6.15 -10.69 -18.71
CA ARG A 22 -6.36 -12.05 -18.18
C ARG A 22 -5.45 -12.37 -17.01
N LYS A 23 -4.31 -11.69 -16.89
CA LYS A 23 -3.34 -11.96 -15.84
C LYS A 23 -2.85 -10.67 -15.20
N GLU A 24 -2.97 -10.60 -13.89
CA GLU A 24 -2.37 -9.53 -13.10
C GLU A 24 -0.92 -9.88 -12.76
N HIS A 25 0.00 -8.95 -13.01
CA HIS A 25 1.41 -9.04 -12.68
C HIS A 25 1.76 -7.97 -11.66
N ALA A 26 2.39 -8.37 -10.56
CA ALA A 26 2.93 -7.43 -9.58
C ALA A 26 4.12 -6.67 -10.20
N ILE A 27 3.98 -5.35 -10.34
CA ILE A 27 5.00 -4.48 -10.92
C ILE A 27 5.80 -3.72 -9.86
N TYR A 28 5.24 -3.56 -8.65
CA TYR A 28 5.92 -2.80 -7.60
C TYR A 28 5.48 -3.23 -6.19
N PHE A 29 6.45 -3.32 -5.28
CA PHE A 29 6.24 -3.68 -3.88
C PHE A 29 6.66 -2.51 -2.98
N LEU A 30 5.82 -2.21 -2.01
CA LEU A 30 6.01 -1.17 -1.02
C LEU A 30 5.86 -1.76 0.37
N SER A 31 6.73 -1.36 1.29
CA SER A 31 6.55 -1.63 2.71
C SER A 31 7.07 -0.46 3.54
N LYS A 32 6.47 -0.26 4.71
CA LYS A 32 6.86 0.77 5.67
C LYS A 32 6.52 0.31 7.09
N LYS A 33 7.47 0.48 8.01
CA LYS A 33 7.17 0.41 9.45
C LYS A 33 6.49 1.70 9.88
N PHE A 34 5.50 1.59 10.75
CA PHE A 34 4.90 2.75 11.38
C PHE A 34 5.89 3.37 12.37
N THR A 35 5.86 4.69 12.47
CA THR A 35 6.56 5.41 13.54
C THR A 35 5.78 5.30 14.85
N ASP A 36 6.41 5.59 16.00
CA ASP A 36 5.74 5.54 17.31
C ASP A 36 4.46 6.40 17.38
N CYS A 37 4.39 7.46 16.58
CA CYS A 37 3.18 8.28 16.47
C CYS A 37 2.08 7.55 15.68
N GLU A 38 2.44 6.91 14.57
CA GLU A 38 1.51 6.20 13.69
C GLU A 38 1.01 4.88 14.30
N THR A 39 1.83 4.21 15.13
CA THR A 39 1.42 3.04 15.92
C THR A 39 0.43 3.40 17.03
N ARG A 40 0.19 4.67 17.33
CA ARG A 40 -0.86 5.08 18.28
C ARG A 40 -2.21 5.36 17.62
N TYR A 41 -2.26 5.40 16.30
CA TYR A 41 -3.49 5.59 15.55
C TYR A 41 -4.41 4.38 15.64
N THR A 42 -5.71 4.62 15.51
CA THR A 42 -6.71 3.57 15.35
C THR A 42 -6.49 2.82 14.03
N LEU A 43 -7.02 1.61 13.91
CA LEU A 43 -6.90 0.81 12.68
C LEU A 43 -7.41 1.57 11.44
N LEU A 44 -8.49 2.33 11.57
CA LEU A 44 -9.04 3.15 10.48
C LEU A 44 -8.06 4.24 10.05
N GLU A 45 -7.54 5.01 11.01
CA GLU A 45 -6.56 6.06 10.75
C GLU A 45 -5.26 5.51 10.15
N ARG A 46 -4.76 4.37 10.66
CA ARG A 46 -3.59 3.69 10.08
C ARG A 46 -3.87 3.26 8.64
N THR A 47 -5.07 2.75 8.36
CA THR A 47 -5.47 2.36 7.00
C THR A 47 -5.53 3.55 6.07
N CYS A 48 -6.15 4.67 6.48
CA CYS A 48 -6.17 5.91 5.71
C CYS A 48 -4.75 6.47 5.48
N CYS A 49 -3.91 6.47 6.51
CA CYS A 49 -2.51 6.90 6.43
C CYS A 49 -1.71 6.04 5.46
N ALA A 50 -1.84 4.72 5.56
CA ALA A 50 -1.18 3.77 4.69
C ALA A 50 -1.62 3.92 3.23
N LEU A 51 -2.92 4.08 3.00
CA LEU A 51 -3.48 4.31 1.67
C LEU A 51 -2.94 5.62 1.08
N ALA A 52 -2.99 6.73 1.82
CA ALA A 52 -2.50 8.03 1.35
C ALA A 52 -1.00 7.99 1.04
N TRP A 53 -0.20 7.34 1.89
CA TRP A 53 1.22 7.17 1.66
C TRP A 53 1.51 6.34 0.41
N ALA A 54 0.84 5.20 0.26
CA ALA A 54 1.03 4.30 -0.86
C ALA A 54 0.57 4.96 -2.17
N ALA A 55 -0.59 5.61 -2.21
CA ALA A 55 -1.08 6.36 -3.36
C ALA A 55 -0.11 7.47 -3.78
N ARG A 56 0.46 8.21 -2.81
CA ARG A 56 1.44 9.26 -3.10
C ARG A 56 2.71 8.69 -3.73
N ARG A 57 3.15 7.50 -3.31
CA ARG A 57 4.37 6.87 -3.81
C ARG A 57 4.18 6.13 -5.14
N LEU A 58 3.00 5.55 -5.33
CA LEU A 58 2.61 4.88 -6.57
C LEU A 58 2.12 5.84 -7.66
N ARG A 59 1.97 7.14 -7.38
CA ARG A 59 1.48 8.14 -8.35
C ARG A 59 2.21 8.15 -9.70
N GLN A 60 3.48 7.75 -9.74
CA GLN A 60 4.26 7.70 -10.98
C GLN A 60 4.05 6.39 -11.79
N TYR A 61 3.44 5.37 -11.18
CA TYR A 61 3.23 4.04 -11.74
C TYR A 61 1.73 3.72 -11.99
N MET A 62 0.85 4.59 -11.52
CA MET A 62 -0.59 4.56 -11.80
C MET A 62 -0.92 5.32 -13.07
#